data_AF-A0A8J6GNG5-F1
#
_entry.id   AF-A0A8J6GNG5-F1
#
_cell.length_a   1.000
_cell.length_b   1.000
_cell.length_c   1.000
_cell.angle_alpha   90.00
_cell.angle_beta   90.00
_cell.angle_gamma   90.00
#
_symmetry.space_group_name_H-M   'P 1'
#
loop_
_entity.id
_entity.type
_entity.pdbx_description
1 polymer ?
#
loop_
_entity_poly.entity_id
_entity_poly.type
_entity_poly.pdbx_seq_one_letter_code
_entity_poly.pdbx_strand_id
1 'polypeptide(L)' 'EFATYLNFCRSLRFDDKPDYSYLRQLFRNLFHRQGFSYDYVFDWNMLKFRSRDMASLRLHAARQGARCRPQRPRRTTY' A
#
# COMPACT_ATOMS: atom_id res chain seq x y z
N GLU A 1 -17.49 -14.26 -11.12
CA GLU A 1 -16.32 -13.79 -11.90
C GLU A 1 -15.12 -14.73 -11.79
N PHE A 2 -14.54 -14.98 -10.60
CA PHE A 2 -13.47 -16.00 -10.49
C PHE A 2 -13.88 -17.40 -10.94
N ALA A 3 -15.07 -17.88 -10.55
CA ALA A 3 -15.59 -19.17 -11.04
C ALA A 3 -15.77 -19.18 -12.57
N THR A 4 -16.23 -18.06 -13.16
CA THR A 4 -16.38 -17.90 -14.61
C THR A 4 -15.03 -17.97 -15.32
N TYR A 5 -14.00 -17.31 -14.79
CA TYR A 5 -12.63 -17.38 -15.29
C TYR A 5 -12.08 -18.81 -15.25
N LEU A 6 -12.22 -19.50 -14.10
CA LEU A 6 -11.75 -20.87 -13.94
C LEU A 6 -12.46 -21.85 -14.87
N ASN A 7 -13.77 -21.69 -15.06
CA ASN A 7 -14.53 -22.50 -16.00
C ASN A 7 -14.06 -22.26 -17.45
N PHE A 8 -13.80 -21.00 -17.83
CA PHE A 8 -13.25 -20.66 -19.15
C PHE A 8 -11.88 -21.33 -19.39
N CYS A 9 -10.98 -21.26 -18.41
CA CYS A 9 -9.68 -21.92 -18.51
C CYS A 9 -9.80 -23.45 -18.63
N ARG A 10 -10.80 -24.07 -17.97
CA ARG A 10 -11.05 -25.51 -18.05
C ARG A 10 -11.70 -25.95 -19.36
N SER A 11 -12.47 -25.08 -20.01
CA SER A 11 -13.13 -25.36 -21.29
C SER A 11 -12.23 -25.13 -22.51
N LEU A 12 -11.08 -24.48 -22.33
CA LEU A 12 -10.17 -24.14 -23.41
C LEU A 12 -9.54 -25.41 -24.02
N ARG A 13 -9.68 -25.60 -25.33
CA ARG A 13 -8.99 -26.68 -26.05
C ARG A 13 -7.57 -26.27 -26.38
N PHE A 14 -6.74 -27.24 -26.75
CA PHE A 14 -5.31 -27.01 -27.06
C PHE A 14 -5.07 -25.99 -28.19
N ASP A 15 -5.88 -26.03 -29.25
CA ASP A 15 -5.79 -25.12 -30.40
C ASP A 15 -6.64 -23.84 -30.25
N ASP A 16 -7.40 -23.69 -29.17
CA ASP A 16 -8.27 -22.53 -28.99
C ASP A 16 -7.43 -21.32 -28.57
N LYS A 17 -7.59 -20.21 -29.30
CA LYS A 17 -6.98 -18.93 -28.92
C LYS A 17 -7.77 -18.33 -27.74
N PRO A 18 -7.20 -18.21 -26.54
CA PRO A 18 -7.91 -17.63 -25.41
C PRO A 18 -8.22 -16.15 -25.67
N ASP A 19 -9.49 -15.77 -25.46
CA ASP A 19 -9.91 -14.37 -25.52
C ASP A 19 -9.50 -13.63 -24.25
N TYR A 20 -8.28 -13.10 -24.27
CA TYR A 20 -7.75 -12.27 -23.17
C TYR A 20 -8.52 -10.97 -22.96
N SER A 21 -9.22 -10.45 -23.98
CA SER A 21 -9.97 -9.20 -23.84
C SER A 21 -11.17 -9.41 -22.92
N TYR A 22 -11.90 -10.51 -23.11
CA TYR A 22 -13.00 -10.92 -22.25
C TYR A 22 -12.54 -11.18 -20.81
N LEU A 23 -11.45 -11.94 -20.63
CA LEU A 23 -10.94 -12.26 -19.29
C LEU A 23 -10.50 -11.02 -18.51
N ARG A 24 -9.84 -10.07 -19.18
CA ARG A 24 -9.46 -8.79 -18.58
C ARG A 24 -10.70 -7.94 -18.24
N GLN A 25 -11.71 -7.94 -19.11
CA GLN A 25 -12.93 -7.18 -18.87
C GLN A 25 -13.71 -7.71 -17.66
N LEU A 26 -13.70 -9.02 -17.44
CA LEU A 26 -14.30 -9.65 -16.26
C LEU A 26 -13.74 -9.01 -14.99
N PHE A 27 -12.43 -9.15 -14.74
CA PHE A 27 -11.81 -8.59 -13.52
C PHE A 27 -11.92 -7.08 -13.41
N ARG A 28 -11.90 -6.34 -14.53
CA ARG A 28 -12.15 -4.89 -14.51
C ARG A 28 -13.56 -4.56 -14.02
N ASN A 29 -14.56 -5.32 -14.45
CA ASN A 29 -15.94 -5.14 -13.99
C ASN A 29 -16.05 -5.44 -12.49
N LEU A 30 -15.41 -6.52 -11.99
CA LEU A 30 -15.31 -6.78 -10.55
C LEU A 30 -14.75 -5.59 -9.79
N PHE A 31 -13.61 -5.08 -10.28
CA PHE A 31 -12.83 -4.06 -9.61
C PHE A 31 -13.61 -2.75 -9.46
N HIS A 32 -14.30 -2.33 -10.52
CA HIS A 32 -15.19 -1.17 -10.47
C HIS A 32 -16.40 -1.39 -9.56
N ARG A 33 -17.02 -2.58 -9.60
CA ARG A 33 -18.18 -2.90 -8.73
C ARG A 33 -17.84 -2.84 -7.25
N GLN A 34 -16.61 -3.18 -6.90
CA GLN A 34 -16.15 -3.15 -5.52
C GLN A 34 -15.62 -1.78 -5.08
N GLY A 35 -15.67 -0.77 -5.97
CA GLY A 35 -15.34 0.62 -5.65
C GLY A 35 -13.83 0.90 -5.55
N PHE A 36 -12.99 0.01 -6.06
CA PHE A 36 -11.55 0.21 -6.02
C PHE A 36 -11.08 1.17 -7.12
N SER A 37 -10.05 1.95 -6.81
CA SER A 37 -9.41 2.88 -7.74
C SER A 37 -8.13 2.29 -8.31
N TYR A 38 -7.84 2.55 -9.58
CA TYR A 38 -6.61 2.12 -10.27
C TYR A 38 -5.44 3.06 -9.90
N ASP A 39 -5.04 3.07 -8.64
CA ASP A 39 -3.98 3.92 -8.09
C ASP A 39 -2.59 3.26 -8.11
N TYR A 40 -2.49 2.00 -8.58
CA TYR A 40 -1.28 1.17 -8.55
C TYR A 40 -0.72 0.94 -7.13
N VAL A 41 -1.52 1.17 -6.09
CA VAL A 41 -1.16 0.95 -4.68
C VAL A 41 -1.59 -0.44 -4.23
N PHE A 42 -0.69 -1.40 -4.41
CA PHE A 42 -0.84 -2.77 -3.91
C PHE A 42 -0.36 -2.93 -2.45
N ASP A 43 -0.72 -4.05 -1.82
CA ASP A 43 -0.36 -4.36 -0.42
C ASP A 43 1.16 -4.30 -0.13
N TRP A 44 1.99 -4.68 -1.10
CA TRP A 44 3.45 -4.58 -0.97
C TRP A 44 3.97 -3.14 -0.93
N ASN A 45 3.20 -2.17 -1.44
CA ASN A 45 3.54 -0.76 -1.30
C ASN A 45 3.30 -0.29 0.14
N MET A 46 2.26 -0.80 0.80
CA MET A 46 1.92 -0.42 2.18
C MET A 46 3.01 -0.81 3.19
N LEU A 47 3.77 -1.88 2.94
CA LEU A 47 4.93 -2.26 3.75
C LEU A 47 6.04 -1.18 3.75
N LYS A 48 6.17 -0.42 2.67
CA LYS A 48 7.13 0.70 2.56
C LYS A 48 6.58 1.99 3.16
N PHE A 49 5.27 2.23 3.04
CA PHE A 49 4.62 3.39 3.65
C PHE A 49 4.58 3.28 5.18
N ARG A 50 4.20 2.12 5.76
CA ARG A 50 4.20 1.95 7.22
C ARG A 50 5.57 2.21 7.85
N SER A 51 6.63 1.84 7.16
CA SER A 51 8.02 2.07 7.59
C SER A 51 8.44 3.55 7.44
N ARG A 52 8.04 4.22 6.36
CA ARG A 52 8.35 5.65 6.11
C ARG A 52 7.53 6.59 6.98
N ASP A 53 6.24 6.32 7.18
CA ASP A 53 5.38 7.12 8.03
C ASP A 53 5.83 7.01 9.49
N MET A 54 6.11 5.80 9.98
CA MET A 54 6.71 5.61 11.32
C MET A 54 8.10 6.24 11.44
N ALA A 55 8.94 6.20 10.40
CA ALA A 55 10.23 6.89 10.42
C ALA A 55 10.08 8.41 10.44
N SER A 56 9.12 8.97 9.67
CA SER A 56 8.84 10.40 9.62
C SER A 56 8.25 10.93 10.94
N LEU A 57 7.32 10.17 11.55
CA LEU A 57 6.76 10.43 12.87
C LEU A 57 7.84 10.35 13.96
N ARG A 58 8.73 9.35 13.90
CA ARG A 58 9.88 9.25 14.80
C ARG A 58 10.84 10.41 14.65
N LEU A 59 11.11 10.87 13.43
CA LEU A 59 11.98 12.03 13.17
C LEU A 59 11.34 13.32 13.71
N HIS A 60 10.02 13.48 13.57
CA HIS A 60 9.29 14.63 14.10
C HIS A 60 9.21 14.62 15.63
N ALA A 61 8.99 13.46 16.25
CA ALA A 61 9.02 13.32 17.71
C ALA A 61 10.43 13.56 18.29
N ALA A 62 11.48 13.05 17.64
CA ALA A 62 12.87 13.28 18.04
C ALA A 62 13.27 14.77 17.95
N ARG A 63 12.73 15.52 16.97
CA ARG A 63 12.92 16.97 16.85
C ARG A 63 12.26 17.76 17.98
N GLN A 64 11.17 17.27 18.55
CA GLN A 64 10.46 17.94 19.65
C GLN A 64 11.12 17.67 21.02
N GLY A 65 11.76 16.52 21.21
CA GLY A 65 12.49 16.18 22.44
C GLY A 65 13.86 16.87 22.61
N ALA A 66 14.46 17.39 21.53
CA ALA A 66 15.77 18.04 21.57
C ALA A 66 15.76 19.50 22.05
N ARG A 67 14.60 20.08 22.40
CA ARG A 67 14.49 21.47 22.87
C ARG A 67 14.74 21.67 24.37
N CYS A 68 14.87 20.61 25.17
CA CYS A 68 15.23 20.73 26.58
C CYS A 68 16.75 20.82 26.74
N ARG A 69 17.29 22.01 26.48
CA ARG A 69 18.66 22.39 26.83
C ARG A 69 18.75 22.43 28.37
N PRO A 70 19.63 21.64 29.03
CA PRO A 70 19.78 21.76 30.47
C PRO A 70 20.40 23.14 30.77
N GLN A 71 19.65 24.00 31.46
CA GLN A 71 20.23 25.22 32.04
C GLN A 71 21.16 24.78 33.18
N ARG A 72 22.45 25.09 33.04
CA ARG A 72 23.43 24.92 34.12
C ARG A 72 23.00 25.79 35.32
N PRO A 73 23.04 25.27 36.56
CA PRO A 73 22.72 26.09 37.72
C PRO A 73 23.81 27.15 37.91
N ARG A 74 23.39 28.41 38.08
CA ARG A 74 24.29 29.52 38.46
C ARG A 74 24.76 29.28 39.89
N ARG A 75 26.07 29.18 40.09
CA ARG A 75 26.70 29.27 41.42
C ARG A 75 26.55 30.70 41.93
N THR A 76 25.81 30.88 43.01
CA THR A 76 25.80 32.10 43.82
C THR A 76 26.86 31.96 44.90
N THR A 77 27.88 32.81 44.85
CA THR A 77 28.82 33.05 45.94
C THR A 77 28.42 34.34 46.64
N TYR A 78 28.23 34.27 47.96
CA TYR A 78 28.65 35.33 48.87
C TYR A 78 29.03 34.69 50.21
#